data_AF-A0A1A8PD22-F1
#
_entry.id   AF-A0A1A8PD22-F1
#
_cell.length_a   1.000
_cell.length_b   1.000
_cell.length_c   1.000
_cell.angle_alpha   90.00
_cell.angle_beta   90.00
_cell.angle_gamma   90.00
#
_symmetry.space_group_name_H-M   'P 1'
#
loop_
_entity.id
_entity.type
_entity.pdbx_description
1 polymer ?
#
loop_
_entity_poly.entity_id
_entity_poly.type
_entity_poly.pdbx_seq_one_letter_code
_entity_poly.pdbx_strand_id
1 'polypeptide(L)'
;SPFTNGHKSSCCLLVAPARDNHDRDFDGTSDLHTGISDTKGVVYNYTQDGVQRDQSGWECCISVPLVRPDMFHLLDQWDQYLERFSDGPMWDPYSSHHQP
;
A
#
# COMPACT_ATOMS: atom_id res chain seq x y z
N SER A 1 -16.40 -12.96 -4.69
CA SER A 1 -15.75 -11.70 -5.09
C SER A 1 -14.27 -11.81 -4.74
N PRO A 2 -13.33 -11.43 -5.64
CA PRO A 2 -11.88 -11.44 -5.35
C PRO A 2 -11.43 -10.27 -4.45
N PHE A 3 -12.31 -9.29 -4.22
CA PHE A 3 -12.02 -8.15 -3.37
C PHE A 3 -12.05 -8.53 -1.89
N THR A 4 -11.11 -7.96 -1.16
CA THR A 4 -10.85 -8.16 0.27
C THR A 4 -10.65 -6.81 0.93
N ASN A 5 -10.74 -6.78 2.26
CA ASN A 5 -10.39 -5.60 3.04
C ASN A 5 -8.89 -5.63 3.35
N GLY A 6 -8.14 -4.71 2.74
CA GLY A 6 -6.69 -4.58 2.91
C GLY A 6 -6.28 -4.27 4.35
N HIS A 7 -7.10 -3.54 5.10
CA HIS A 7 -6.89 -3.25 6.52
C HIS A 7 -7.07 -4.49 7.43
N LYS A 8 -7.51 -5.63 6.87
CA LYS A 8 -7.58 -6.92 7.56
C LYS A 8 -6.58 -7.94 7.04
N SER A 9 -5.75 -7.55 6.07
CA SER A 9 -4.80 -8.42 5.39
C SER A 9 -3.38 -8.02 5.79
N SER A 10 -2.71 -8.83 6.60
CA SER A 10 -1.34 -8.52 7.06
C SER A 10 -0.30 -8.81 5.98
N CYS A 11 0.67 -7.92 5.83
CA CYS A 11 1.87 -8.15 4.99
C CYS A 11 1.54 -8.48 3.52
N CYS A 12 0.60 -7.75 2.94
CA CYS A 12 0.14 -7.96 1.56
C CYS A 12 0.53 -6.78 0.67
N LEU A 13 0.78 -7.09 -0.61
CA LEU A 13 0.61 -6.12 -1.69
C LEU A 13 -0.90 -5.99 -1.93
N LEU A 14 -1.38 -4.76 -1.91
CA LEU A 14 -2.76 -4.39 -2.15
C LEU A 14 -2.87 -3.69 -3.49
N VAL A 15 -3.85 -4.10 -4.28
CA VAL A 15 -4.18 -3.47 -5.57
C VAL A 15 -5.64 -3.02 -5.51
N ALA A 16 -5.86 -1.72 -5.63
CA ALA A 16 -7.17 -1.09 -5.64
C ALA A 16 -7.36 -0.30 -6.95
N PRO A 17 -8.60 -0.08 -7.39
CA PRO A 17 -8.88 0.97 -8.37
C PRO A 17 -8.37 2.33 -7.88
N ALA A 18 -7.98 3.23 -8.78
CA ALA A 18 -7.56 4.59 -8.43
C ALA A 18 -8.61 5.30 -7.56
N ARG A 19 -8.12 6.08 -6.58
CA ARG A 19 -8.93 6.77 -5.56
C ARG A 19 -10.06 7.65 -6.12
N ASP A 20 -9.91 8.10 -7.36
CA ASP A 20 -10.80 9.04 -8.05
C ASP A 20 -12.01 8.32 -8.67
N ASN A 21 -11.96 6.99 -8.74
CA ASN A 21 -13.04 6.19 -9.30
C ASN A 21 -14.12 5.95 -8.23
N HIS A 22 -15.00 6.95 -8.08
CA HIS A 22 -16.20 6.84 -7.27
C HIS A 22 -17.19 5.77 -7.78
N ASP A 23 -17.03 5.34 -9.04
CA ASP A 23 -17.68 4.15 -9.55
C ASP A 23 -16.84 2.93 -9.18
N ARG A 24 -17.40 2.09 -8.30
CA ARG A 24 -16.70 0.96 -7.67
C ARG A 24 -16.43 -0.19 -8.64
N ASP A 25 -16.78 -0.03 -9.90
CA ASP A 25 -16.58 -0.99 -10.96
C ASP A 25 -15.28 -0.69 -11.68
N PHE A 26 -14.29 -1.56 -11.47
CA PHE A 26 -13.06 -1.54 -12.24
C PHE A 26 -13.37 -1.86 -13.71
N ASP A 27 -13.24 -0.88 -14.58
CA ASP A 27 -13.54 -0.97 -16.01
C ASP A 27 -12.37 -1.53 -16.86
N GLY A 28 -11.25 -1.86 -16.21
CA GLY A 28 -10.03 -2.32 -16.88
C GLY A 28 -9.18 -1.21 -17.51
N THR A 29 -9.64 0.05 -17.45
CA THR A 29 -8.93 1.21 -18.01
C THR A 29 -8.52 2.25 -16.97
N SER A 30 -9.12 2.18 -15.79
CA SER A 30 -8.80 3.00 -14.64
C SER A 30 -7.39 2.73 -14.13
N ASP A 31 -6.70 3.79 -13.71
CA ASP A 31 -5.41 3.67 -13.04
C ASP A 31 -5.54 2.78 -11.79
N LEU A 32 -4.46 2.08 -11.45
CA LEU A 32 -4.40 1.21 -10.29
C LEU A 32 -3.66 1.92 -9.16
N HIS A 33 -4.30 1.97 -7.99
CA HIS A 33 -3.62 2.37 -6.76
C HIS A 33 -3.02 1.14 -6.10
N THR A 34 -1.78 1.25 -5.63
CA THR A 34 -1.06 0.14 -4.99
C THR A 34 -0.55 0.52 -3.62
N GLY A 35 -0.57 -0.46 -2.70
CA GLY A 35 -0.19 -0.25 -1.32
C GLY A 35 0.38 -1.51 -0.71
N ILE A 36 1.07 -1.37 0.41
CA ILE A 36 1.61 -2.48 1.19
C ILE A 36 1.05 -2.39 2.60
N SER A 37 0.43 -3.46 3.09
CA SER A 37 -0.10 -3.50 4.44
C SER A 37 0.95 -3.95 5.45
N ASP A 38 0.96 -3.30 6.62
CA ASP A 38 1.70 -3.77 7.78
C ASP A 38 0.98 -4.92 8.49
N THR A 39 1.51 -5.38 9.62
CA THR A 39 0.88 -6.48 10.38
C THR A 39 -0.44 -6.07 11.04
N LYS A 40 -0.70 -4.77 11.22
CA LYS A 40 -1.83 -4.18 11.94
C LYS A 40 -2.94 -3.67 11.02
N GLY A 41 -2.71 -3.65 9.71
CA GLY A 41 -3.66 -3.19 8.72
C GLY A 41 -3.47 -1.74 8.28
N VAL A 42 -2.38 -1.06 8.66
CA VAL A 42 -2.02 0.23 8.05
C VAL A 42 -1.53 -0.02 6.63
N VAL A 43 -2.00 0.77 5.68
CA VAL A 43 -1.58 0.65 4.27
C VAL A 43 -0.64 1.77 3.89
N TYR A 44 0.60 1.40 3.58
CA TYR A 44 1.62 2.29 3.04
C TYR A 44 1.44 2.40 1.54
N ASN A 45 1.26 3.60 1.00
CA ASN A 45 1.10 3.83 -0.43
C ASN A 45 1.72 5.15 -0.85
N TYR A 46 2.05 5.29 -2.13
CA TYR A 46 2.61 6.52 -2.66
C TYR A 46 1.52 7.33 -3.38
N THR A 47 1.43 8.61 -3.08
CA THR A 47 0.50 9.56 -3.68
C THR A 47 1.25 10.80 -4.17
N GLN A 48 0.53 11.78 -4.73
CA GLN A 48 1.10 13.08 -5.06
C GLN A 48 1.74 13.79 -3.85
N ASP A 49 1.27 13.50 -2.64
CA ASP A 49 1.77 14.08 -1.39
C ASP A 49 2.89 13.23 -0.76
N GLY A 50 3.44 12.26 -1.51
CA GLY A 50 4.46 11.32 -1.03
C GLY A 50 3.85 10.06 -0.41
N VAL A 51 4.65 9.36 0.41
CA VAL A 51 4.21 8.14 1.10
C VAL A 51 3.18 8.47 2.17
N GLN A 52 2.01 7.83 2.06
CA GLN A 52 0.90 7.92 2.99
C GLN A 52 0.79 6.64 3.83
N ARG A 53 0.20 6.77 5.01
CA ARG A 53 -0.09 5.68 5.96
C ARG A 53 -1.60 5.64 6.23
N ASP A 54 -2.32 4.99 5.34
CA ASP A 54 -3.77 4.99 5.38
C ASP A 54 -4.33 3.98 6.37
N GLN A 55 -5.35 4.40 7.11
CA GLN A 55 -6.17 3.55 7.99
C GLN A 55 -7.56 3.24 7.38
N SER A 56 -7.85 3.78 6.19
CA SER A 56 -9.11 3.60 5.46
C SER A 56 -8.89 3.74 3.95
N GLY A 57 -9.87 3.32 3.15
CA GLY A 57 -9.84 3.48 1.68
C GLY A 57 -9.29 2.27 0.92
N TRP A 58 -8.96 1.19 1.63
CA TRP A 58 -8.49 -0.08 1.07
C TRP A 58 -9.45 -1.25 1.37
N GLU A 59 -10.74 -0.97 1.61
CA GLU A 59 -11.74 -2.00 1.97
C GLU A 59 -12.15 -2.88 0.77
N CYS A 60 -11.87 -2.42 -0.45
CA CYS A 60 -12.20 -3.08 -1.71
C CYS A 60 -10.95 -3.25 -2.59
N CYS A 61 -10.00 -4.07 -2.17
CA CYS A 61 -8.75 -4.33 -2.89
C CYS A 61 -8.47 -5.83 -3.09
N ILE A 62 -7.62 -6.15 -4.06
CA ILE A 62 -7.01 -7.48 -4.18
C ILE A 62 -5.81 -7.52 -3.23
N SER A 63 -5.69 -8.59 -2.43
CA SER A 63 -4.58 -8.81 -1.50
C SER A 63 -3.70 -9.96 -1.96
N VAL A 64 -2.40 -9.70 -2.13
CA VAL A 64 -1.38 -10.69 -2.47
C VAL A 64 -0.37 -10.79 -1.32
N PRO A 65 -0.34 -11.90 -0.56
CA PRO A 65 0.59 -12.04 0.57
C PRO A 65 2.05 -11.96 0.12
N LEU A 66 2.83 -11.07 0.74
CA LEU A 66 4.26 -10.91 0.47
C LEU A 66 5.11 -11.70 1.48
N VAL A 67 4.61 -11.85 2.70
CA VAL A 67 5.27 -12.61 3.75
C VAL A 67 4.50 -13.91 3.96
N ARG A 68 5.21 -15.03 3.88
CA ARG A 68 4.60 -16.33 4.15
C ARG A 68 4.44 -16.54 5.66
N PRO A 69 3.43 -17.33 6.11
CA PRO A 69 3.20 -17.57 7.53
C PRO A 69 4.37 -18.20 8.28
N ASP A 70 5.29 -18.88 7.58
CA ASP A 70 6.49 -19.52 8.14
C ASP A 70 7.68 -18.55 8.31
N MET A 71 7.55 -17.28 7.93
CA MET A 71 8.60 -16.27 8.01
C MET A 71 8.47 -15.37 9.25
N PHE A 72 8.32 -15.96 10.43
CA PHE A 72 8.09 -15.23 11.69
C PHE A 72 9.12 -14.12 11.97
N HIS A 73 10.40 -14.36 11.72
CA HIS A 73 11.45 -13.34 11.89
C HIS A 73 11.27 -12.13 10.97
N LEU A 74 10.68 -12.32 9.79
CA LEU A 74 10.39 -11.22 8.87
C LEU A 74 9.16 -10.44 9.35
N LEU A 75 8.15 -11.11 9.91
CA LEU A 75 6.97 -10.46 10.50
C LEU A 75 7.38 -9.51 11.64
N ASP A 76 8.29 -9.92 12.51
CA ASP A 76 8.76 -9.10 13.64
C ASP A 76 9.45 -7.79 13.19
N GLN A 77 10.05 -7.80 12.00
CA GLN A 77 10.77 -6.65 11.44
C GLN A 77 9.97 -5.89 10.38
N TRP A 78 8.87 -6.47 9.89
CA TRP A 78 8.09 -5.95 8.76
C TRP A 78 7.62 -4.52 8.99
N ASP A 79 6.92 -4.30 10.11
CA ASP A 79 6.42 -2.98 10.48
C ASP A 79 7.57 -1.97 10.61
N GLN A 80 8.70 -2.37 11.20
CA GLN A 80 9.86 -1.51 11.39
C GLN A 80 10.50 -1.11 10.07
N TYR A 81 10.57 -2.03 9.10
CA TYR A 81 11.05 -1.72 7.77
C TYR A 81 10.12 -0.75 7.06
N LEU A 82 8.80 -1.00 7.10
CA LEU A 82 7.83 -0.10 6.48
C LEU A 82 7.90 1.30 7.07
N GLU A 83 7.96 1.44 8.39
CA GLU A 83 8.13 2.74 9.05
C GLU A 83 9.42 3.43 8.61
N ARG A 84 10.56 2.74 8.73
CA ARG A 84 11.87 3.30 8.37
C ARG A 84 11.96 3.71 6.90
N PHE A 85 11.42 2.90 5.99
CA PHE A 85 11.45 3.23 4.57
C PHE A 85 10.47 4.34 4.26
N SER A 86 9.30 4.39 4.89
CA SER A 86 8.29 5.42 4.64
C SER A 86 8.76 6.84 4.95
N ASP A 87 9.65 7.00 5.92
CA ASP A 87 10.23 8.29 6.31
C ASP A 87 11.47 8.68 5.46
N GLY A 88 11.82 7.88 4.45
CA GLY A 88 12.99 8.12 3.62
C GLY A 88 12.87 9.41 2.78
N PRO A 89 13.92 10.26 2.72
CA PRO A 89 13.88 11.50 1.93
C PRO A 89 13.74 11.26 0.42
N MET A 90 14.00 10.04 -0.05
CA MET A 90 13.80 9.64 -1.44
C MET A 90 12.34 9.70 -1.91
N TRP A 91 11.39 9.74 -0.97
CA TRP A 91 9.96 9.82 -1.25
C TRP A 91 9.41 11.24 -1.25
N ASP A 92 10.27 12.24 -1.05
CA ASP A 92 9.89 13.64 -1.23
C ASP A 92 9.49 13.87 -2.70
N PRO A 93 8.23 14.22 -2.99
CA PRO A 93 7.75 14.43 -4.36
C PRO A 93 8.60 15.45 -5.12
N TYR A 94 9.18 16.42 -4.40
CA TYR A 94 9.96 17.50 -4.98
C TYR A 94 11.42 17.14 -5.25
N SER A 95 11.94 16.06 -4.64
CA SER A 95 13.32 15.60 -4.82
C SER A 95 13.55 14.91 -6.18
N SER A 96 12.50 14.46 -6.87
CA SER A 96 12.59 13.85 -8.22
C SER A 96 12.70 14.88 -9.37
N HIS A 97 12.54 16.18 -9.09
CA HIS A 97 12.66 17.26 -10.08
C HIS A 97 14.04 17.95 -10.12
N HIS A 98 15.00 17.49 -9.33
CA HIS A 98 16.37 18.04 -9.30
C HIS A 98 17.39 17.01 -9.84
N GLN A 99 17.36 16.75 -11.15
CA GLN A 99 18.56 16.31 -11.87
C GLN A 99 18.87 17.33 -12.97
N PRO A 100 20.03 18.02 -12.92
CA PRO A 100 20.52 18.85 -14.02
C PRO A 100 21.04 18.02 -15.20
#